data_AF-A0A519S7U6-F1
#
_entry.id   AF-A0A519S7U6-F1
#
_cell.length_a   1.000
_cell.length_b   1.000
_cell.length_c   1.000
_cell.angle_alpha   90.00
_cell.angle_beta   90.00
_cell.angle_gamma   90.00
#
_symmetry.space_group_name_H-M   'P 1'
#
loop_
_entity.id
_entity.type
_entity.pdbx_description
1 polymer ?
#
loop_
_entity_poly.entity_id
_entity_poly.type
_entity_poly.pdbx_seq_one_letter_code
_entity_poly.pdbx_strand_id
1 'polypeptide(L)' 'MKKDQPQRQGVVYSTNSDFSYHTNAPAEATTLPPQQQQLRVQLDKKQRGGKQVTLITGFVGRDEDLQTLGKLLKTK' A
#
# COMPACT_ATOMS: atom_id res chain seq x y z
N MET A 1 -5.79 18.45 15.88
CA MET A 1 -6.38 18.73 14.56
C MET A 1 -5.24 19.12 13.63
N LYS A 2 -4.83 18.24 12.70
CA LYS A 2 -3.76 18.55 11.75
C LYS A 2 -4.32 19.48 10.67
N LYS A 3 -3.64 20.60 10.46
CA LYS A 3 -3.99 21.59 9.45
C LYS A 3 -3.42 21.12 8.11
N ASP A 4 -4.27 20.61 7.23
CA ASP A 4 -3.88 20.34 5.85
C ASP A 4 -3.52 21.67 5.19
N GLN A 5 -2.24 21.86 4.89
CA GLN A 5 -1.77 23.01 4.14
C GLN A 5 -2.26 22.89 2.69
N PRO A 6 -2.72 24.00 2.08
CA PRO A 6 -3.21 23.96 0.72
C PRO A 6 -2.04 23.66 -0.22
N GLN A 7 -2.09 22.53 -0.93
CA GLN A 7 -1.19 22.17 -2.04
C GLN A 7 -1.41 23.08 -3.26
N ARG A 8 -1.45 24.40 -3.04
CA ARG A 8 -1.82 25.42 -4.03
C ARG A 8 -0.84 26.60 -3.98
N GLN A 9 0.46 26.36 -3.79
CA GLN A 9 1.46 27.39 -4.07
C GLN A 9 1.81 27.37 -5.57
N GLY A 10 1.57 28.48 -6.27
CA GLY A 10 2.08 28.73 -7.63
C GLY A 10 1.10 28.56 -8.80
N VAL A 11 -0.19 28.32 -8.56
CA VAL A 11 -1.19 28.24 -9.65
C VAL A 11 -1.65 29.65 -10.04
N VAL A 12 -1.35 30.06 -11.27
CA VAL A 12 -1.89 31.28 -11.88
C VAL A 12 -3.19 30.91 -12.59
N TYR A 13 -4.29 31.61 -12.29
CA TYR A 13 -5.58 31.40 -12.95
C TYR A 13 -5.47 31.80 -14.42
N SER A 14 -5.29 30.82 -15.30
CA SER A 14 -5.46 30.96 -16.75
C SER A 14 -6.90 30.60 -17.10
N THR A 15 -7.49 31.27 -18.08
CA THR A 15 -8.81 30.96 -18.66
C THR A 15 -8.85 29.64 -19.43
N ASN A 16 -7.88 28.76 -19.18
CA ASN A 16 -7.78 27.47 -19.82
C ASN A 16 -8.74 26.49 -19.13
N SER A 17 -9.85 26.21 -19.80
CA SER A 17 -10.87 25.25 -19.34
C SER A 17 -10.34 23.83 -19.16
N ASP A 18 -9.18 23.51 -19.74
CA ASP A 18 -8.58 22.17 -19.71
C ASP A 18 -7.53 21.98 -18.60
N PHE A 19 -7.36 22.95 -17.68
CA PHE A 19 -6.40 22.81 -16.59
C PHE A 19 -6.85 21.72 -15.59
N SER A 20 -6.02 20.68 -15.45
CA SER A 20 -6.22 19.62 -14.45
C SER A 20 -5.00 19.50 -13.54
N TYR A 21 -5.24 19.26 -12.25
CA TYR A 21 -4.18 19.01 -11.29
C TYR A 21 -3.66 17.58 -11.50
N HIS A 22 -2.44 17.45 -12.01
CA HIS A 22 -1.75 16.17 -12.02
C HIS A 22 -1.19 15.89 -10.62
N THR A 23 -1.93 15.12 -9.82
CA THR A 23 -1.35 14.47 -8.66
C THR A 23 -0.42 13.38 -9.18
N ASN A 24 0.88 13.55 -8.95
CA ASN A 24 1.89 12.53 -9.24
C ASN A 24 1.76 11.41 -8.17
N ALA A 25 0.60 10.74 -8.15
CA ALA A 25 0.40 9.57 -7.34
C ALA A 25 1.31 8.48 -7.92
N PRO A 26 2.19 7.85 -7.11
CA PRO A 26 2.98 6.74 -7.60
C PRO A 26 2.01 5.67 -8.11
N ALA A 27 2.21 5.24 -9.37
CA ALA A 27 1.41 4.18 -9.95
C ALA A 27 1.45 2.95 -9.04
N GLU A 28 0.29 2.41 -8.69
CA GLU A 28 0.21 1.21 -7.87
C GLU A 28 0.97 0.07 -8.55
N ALA A 29 1.83 -0.61 -7.79
CA ALA A 29 2.61 -1.73 -8.31
C ALA A 29 1.66 -2.84 -8.78
N THR A 30 1.85 -3.31 -10.01
CA THR A 30 1.08 -4.46 -10.51
C THR A 30 1.49 -5.71 -9.75
N THR A 31 0.50 -6.47 -9.28
CA THR A 31 0.73 -7.70 -8.52
C THR A 31 1.37 -8.77 -9.38
N LEU A 32 2.50 -9.31 -8.92
CA LEU A 32 3.20 -10.39 -9.60
C LEU A 32 2.41 -11.70 -9.48
N PRO A 33 2.49 -12.59 -10.50
CA PRO A 33 1.90 -13.92 -10.41
C PRO A 33 2.52 -14.72 -9.24
N PRO A 34 1.78 -15.68 -8.64
CA PRO A 34 2.22 -16.38 -7.43
C PRO A 34 3.60 -17.04 -7.52
N GLN A 35 3.99 -17.55 -8.69
CA GLN A 35 5.27 -18.22 -8.91
C GLN A 35 6.47 -17.25 -8.87
N GLN A 36 6.23 -15.96 -9.04
CA GLN A 36 7.26 -14.91 -9.02
C GLN A 36 7.30 -14.17 -7.67
N GLN A 37 6.37 -14.46 -6.76
CA GLN A 37 6.31 -13.86 -5.43
C GLN A 37 7.36 -14.50 -4.51
N GLN A 38 8.38 -13.74 -4.12
CA GLN A 38 9.40 -14.20 -3.16
C GLN A 38 8.99 -13.84 -1.73
N LEU A 39 8.06 -14.62 -1.17
CA LEU A 39 7.59 -14.43 0.20
C LEU A 39 8.56 -15.03 1.23
N ARG A 40 8.77 -14.32 2.34
CA ARG A 40 9.56 -14.79 3.49
C ARG A 40 8.64 -15.01 4.68
N VAL A 41 8.66 -16.22 5.23
CA VAL A 41 7.84 -16.64 6.37
C VAL A 41 8.73 -16.88 7.58
N GLN A 42 8.43 -16.23 8.70
CA GLN A 42 9.21 -16.31 9.93
C GLN A 42 8.29 -16.36 11.15
N LEU A 43 8.72 -17.05 12.22
CA LEU A 43 8.08 -16.93 13.52
C LEU A 43 8.51 -15.63 14.20
N ASP A 44 7.54 -14.82 14.64
CA ASP A 44 7.79 -13.60 15.40
C ASP A 44 8.33 -13.97 16.78
N LYS A 45 9.62 -13.68 16.98
CA LYS A 45 10.32 -13.94 18.24
C LYS A 45 9.99 -12.91 19.32
N LYS A 46 9.29 -11.82 18.98
CA LYS A 46 8.97 -10.73 19.93
C LYS A 46 7.75 -11.02 20.81
N GLN A 47 7.08 -12.16 20.62
CA GLN A 47 6.02 -12.67 21.51
C GLN A 47 5.04 -11.57 21.94
N ARG A 48 4.31 -10.97 20.99
CA ARG A 48 3.39 -9.86 21.26
C ARG A 48 2.29 -10.31 22.24
N GLY A 49 2.46 -9.98 23.52
CA GLY A 49 1.58 -10.46 24.59
C GLY A 49 1.70 -11.97 24.85
N GLY A 50 2.88 -12.57 24.62
CA GLY A 50 3.12 -14.00 24.85
C GLY A 50 2.57 -14.94 23.78
N LYS A 51 2.04 -14.39 22.68
CA LYS A 51 1.47 -15.19 21.58
C LYS A 51 2.49 -15.40 20.46
N GLN A 52 2.53 -16.63 19.96
CA GLN A 52 3.25 -16.96 18.74
C GLN A 52 2.51 -16.38 17.52
N VAL A 53 3.23 -15.63 16.69
CA VAL A 53 2.70 -15.01 15.47
C VAL A 53 3.62 -15.38 14.32
N THR A 54 3.05 -15.63 13.13
CA THR A 54 3.82 -15.84 11.90
C THR A 54 3.88 -14.53 11.12
N LEU A 55 5.09 -14.04 10.85
CA LEU A 55 5.34 -12.87 10.02
C LEU A 55 5.61 -13.30 8.58
N ILE A 56 4.82 -12.76 7.65
CA ILE A 56 4.97 -12.97 6.20
C ILE A 56 5.35 -11.62 5.58
N THR A 57 6.44 -11.58 4.82
CA THR A 57 6.99 -10.35 4.18
C THR A 57 7.42 -10.62 2.74
N GLY A 58 7.66 -9.56 1.96
CA GLY A 58 8.13 -9.67 0.58
C GLY A 58 7.03 -9.77 -0.48
N PHE A 59 5.79 -9.46 -0.13
CA PHE A 59 4.70 -9.37 -1.11
C PHE A 59 4.90 -8.17 -2.05
N VAL A 60 4.76 -8.40 -3.35
CA VAL A 60 4.88 -7.37 -4.38
C VAL A 60 3.58 -7.27 -5.17
N GLY A 61 2.85 -6.17 -4.99
CA GLY A 61 1.60 -5.93 -5.70
C GLY A 61 0.77 -4.82 -5.08
N ARG A 62 -0.51 -4.79 -5.44
CA ARG A 62 -1.48 -3.84 -4.92
C ARG A 62 -1.87 -4.16 -3.49
N ASP A 63 -2.19 -3.13 -2.72
CA ASP A 63 -2.64 -3.27 -1.34
C ASP A 63 -3.95 -4.08 -1.24
N GLU A 64 -4.84 -3.94 -2.23
CA GLU A 64 -6.08 -4.72 -2.30
C GLU A 64 -5.83 -6.24 -2.36
N ASP A 65 -4.84 -6.66 -3.15
CA ASP A 65 -4.44 -8.06 -3.30
C ASP A 65 -3.78 -8.60 -2.02
N LEU A 66 -3.01 -7.76 -1.33
CA LEU A 66 -2.44 -8.11 -0.02
C LEU A 66 -3.55 -8.33 1.02
N GLN A 67 -4.58 -7.48 1.01
CA GLN A 67 -5.71 -7.59 1.94
C GLN A 67 -6.57 -8.83 1.67
N THR A 68 -6.82 -9.15 0.40
CA THR A 68 -7.58 -10.36 0.03
C THR A 68 -6.81 -11.63 0.41
N LEU A 69 -5.50 -11.69 0.14
CA LEU A 69 -4.63 -12.77 0.59
C LEU A 69 -4.64 -12.92 2.12
N GLY A 70 -4.52 -11.80 2.85
CA GLY A 70 -4.58 -11.80 4.31
C GLY A 70 -5.90 -12.33 4.87
N LYS A 71 -7.03 -12.02 4.24
CA LYS A 71 -8.34 -12.58 4.61
C LYS A 71 -8.38 -14.09 4.36
N LEU A 72 -7.91 -14.55 3.19
CA LEU A 72 -7.88 -15.96 2.83
C LEU A 72 -7.07 -16.78 3.85
N LEU A 73 -5.88 -16.31 4.21
CA LEU A 73 -4.99 -16.99 5.17
C LEU A 73 -5.57 -17.07 6.59
N LYS A 74 -6.46 -16.15 6.98
CA LYS A 74 -7.10 -16.17 8.31
C LYS A 74 -8.29 -17.13 8.40
N THR A 75 -8.81 -17.56 7.25
CA THR A 75 -9.98 -18.46 7.17
C THR A 75 -9.62 -19.93 6.98
N LYS A 76 -8.35 -20.22 6.70
CA LYS A 76 -7.80 -21.57 6.55
C LYS A 76 -7.09 -21.98 7.82
#